data_AF-A3VG11-F1
#
_entry.id   AF-A3VG11-F1
#
_cell.length_a   1.000
_cell.length_b   1.000
_cell.length_c   1.000
_cell.angle_alpha   90.00
_cell.angle_beta   90.00
_cell.angle_gamma   90.00
#
_symmetry.space_group_name_H-M   'P 1'
#
loop_
_entity.id
_entity.type
_entity.pdbx_description
1 polymer ?
#
loop_
_entity_poly.entity_id
_entity_poly.type
_entity_poly.pdbx_seq_one_letter_code
_entity_poly.pdbx_strand_id
1 'polypeptide(L)'
;MIPRILNLWSRVETVLIGALLIIALAVFLGGGLLRIVAPAYAVDWATEVSIYFIIWATVLAGAAIVQEDRHLHTEVFIAALSPRLRWVLGWAMSILSIVFIAIMLIYGWQAYEFANLLDERSGSSLRAPQGFAVFLPLPLGMALILIRCALMLMNGQRPFGHLSNAPGRGE
;
A
#
# COMPACT_ATOMS: atom_id res chain seq x y z
N MET A 1 24.36 8.83 -4.08
CA MET A 1 23.91 8.60 -2.69
C MET A 1 22.43 8.26 -2.59
N ILE A 2 21.57 8.95 -3.35
CA ILE A 2 20.11 8.68 -3.48
C ILE A 2 19.74 7.20 -3.75
N PRO A 3 20.38 6.45 -4.67
CA PRO A 3 19.98 5.05 -4.92
C PRO A 3 20.27 4.12 -3.73
N ARG A 4 21.27 4.42 -2.90
CA ARG A 4 21.51 3.64 -1.66
C ARG A 4 20.43 3.87 -0.62
N ILE A 5 19.94 5.11 -0.51
CA ILE A 5 18.86 5.49 0.42
C ILE A 5 17.56 4.80 -0.01
N LEU A 6 17.25 4.81 -1.31
CA LEU A 6 16.06 4.14 -1.84
C LEU A 6 16.10 2.62 -1.65
N ASN A 7 17.25 1.99 -1.89
CA ASN A 7 17.41 0.55 -1.66
C ASN A 7 17.33 0.18 -0.17
N LEU A 8 17.86 1.02 0.72
CA LEU A 8 17.74 0.81 2.16
C LEU A 8 16.28 0.96 2.61
N TRP A 9 15.59 2.00 2.13
CA TRP A 9 14.17 2.22 2.41
C TRP A 9 13.31 1.03 1.95
N SER A 10 13.45 0.61 0.69
CA SER A 10 12.75 -0.57 0.16
C SER A 10 13.04 -1.82 1.00
N ARG A 11 14.29 -2.08 1.38
CA ARG A 11 14.65 -3.24 2.20
C ARG A 11 14.02 -3.21 3.59
N VAL A 12 13.99 -2.04 4.23
CA VAL A 12 13.35 -1.85 5.53
C VAL A 12 11.83 -2.09 5.41
N GLU A 13 11.19 -1.57 4.36
CA GLU A 13 9.78 -1.84 4.09
C GLU A 13 9.51 -3.32 3.89
N THR A 14 10.28 -4.03 3.07
CA THR A 14 10.08 -5.47 2.83
C THR A 14 10.20 -6.28 4.12
N VAL A 15 11.20 -5.97 4.96
CA VAL A 15 11.37 -6.64 6.25
C VAL A 15 10.19 -6.34 7.18
N LEU A 16 9.74 -5.09 7.22
CA LEU A 16 8.61 -4.67 8.05
C LEU A 16 7.31 -5.35 7.59
N ILE A 17 7.01 -5.36 6.29
CA ILE A 17 5.86 -6.05 5.70
C ILE A 17 5.90 -7.54 6.05
N GLY A 18 7.05 -8.20 5.85
CA GLY A 18 7.24 -9.61 6.17
C GLY A 18 7.01 -9.90 7.66
N ALA A 19 7.54 -9.06 8.54
CA ALA A 19 7.33 -9.18 9.99
C ALA A 19 5.86 -9.03 10.37
N LEU A 20 5.16 -8.03 9.84
CA LEU A 20 3.74 -7.81 10.09
C LEU A 20 2.90 -9.01 9.64
N LEU A 21 3.19 -9.59 8.47
CA LEU A 21 2.48 -10.78 7.97
C LEU A 21 2.76 -12.04 8.79
N ILE A 22 4.00 -12.24 9.24
CA ILE A 22 4.35 -13.36 10.12
C ILE A 22 3.61 -13.24 11.46
N ILE A 23 3.58 -12.03 12.03
CA ILE A 23 2.83 -11.76 13.27
C ILE A 23 1.33 -11.98 13.04
N ALA A 24 0.77 -11.48 11.94
CA ALA A 24 -0.63 -11.69 11.58
C ALA A 24 -0.98 -13.18 11.51
N LEU A 25 -0.14 -13.96 10.82
CA LEU A 25 -0.32 -15.41 10.69
C LEU A 25 -0.22 -16.12 12.04
N ALA A 26 0.79 -15.77 12.86
CA ALA A 26 0.98 -16.36 14.18
C ALA A 26 -0.21 -16.08 15.10
N VAL A 27 -0.73 -14.85 15.12
CA VAL A 27 -1.91 -14.48 15.92
C VAL A 27 -3.16 -15.20 15.41
N PHE A 28 -3.37 -15.26 14.10
CA PHE A 28 -4.53 -15.93 13.50
C PHE A 28 -4.53 -17.44 13.80
N LEU A 29 -3.40 -18.11 13.55
CA LEU A 29 -3.25 -19.54 13.81
C LEU A 29 -3.29 -19.84 15.31
N GLY A 30 -2.65 -19.02 16.15
CA GLY A 30 -2.66 -19.18 17.59
C GLY A 30 -4.07 -19.06 18.17
N GLY A 31 -4.84 -18.05 17.76
CA GLY A 31 -6.23 -17.89 18.17
C GLY A 31 -7.14 -19.02 17.69
N GLY A 32 -6.97 -19.46 16.44
CA GLY A 32 -7.70 -20.61 15.89
C GLY A 32 -7.39 -21.92 16.60
N LEU A 33 -6.10 -22.20 16.85
CA LEU A 33 -5.65 -23.40 17.56
C LEU A 33 -6.17 -23.42 19.00
N LEU A 34 -6.09 -22.28 19.71
CA LEU A 34 -6.55 -22.18 21.09
C LEU A 34 -8.06 -22.43 21.19
N ARG A 35 -8.84 -21.96 20.21
CA ARG A 35 -10.28 -22.23 20.13
C ARG A 35 -10.60 -23.72 19.98
N ILE A 36 -9.72 -24.51 19.36
CA ILE A 36 -9.91 -25.96 19.19
C ILE A 36 -9.41 -26.73 20.42
N VAL A 37 -8.19 -26.43 20.88
CA VAL A 37 -7.49 -27.22 21.91
C VAL A 37 -7.93 -26.85 23.33
N ALA A 38 -8.15 -25.56 23.60
CA ALA A 38 -8.52 -25.08 24.92
C ALA A 38 -9.56 -23.94 24.85
N PRO A 39 -10.83 -24.27 24.55
CA PRO A 39 -11.89 -23.29 24.32
C PRO A 39 -12.09 -22.29 25.47
N ALA A 40 -11.79 -22.70 26.71
CA ALA A 40 -11.88 -21.85 27.90
C ALA A 40 -10.93 -20.64 27.87
N TYR A 41 -9.84 -20.71 27.11
CA TYR A 41 -8.87 -19.62 26.94
C TYR A 41 -8.98 -18.95 25.57
N ALA A 42 -9.97 -19.32 24.76
CA ALA A 42 -10.11 -18.80 23.40
C ALA A 42 -10.33 -17.28 23.43
N VAL A 43 -9.57 -16.57 22.60
CA VAL A 43 -9.66 -15.13 22.43
C VAL A 43 -10.48 -14.78 21.18
N ASP A 44 -11.39 -13.83 21.32
CA ASP A 44 -12.25 -13.33 20.24
C ASP A 44 -11.55 -12.30 19.34
N TRP A 45 -10.57 -11.57 19.89
CA TRP A 45 -9.85 -10.50 19.21
C TRP A 45 -8.73 -10.96 18.27
N ALA A 46 -8.32 -12.24 18.29
CA ALA A 46 -7.18 -12.72 17.50
C ALA A 46 -7.37 -12.51 16.00
N THR A 47 -8.57 -12.82 15.47
CA THR A 47 -8.92 -12.57 14.07
C THR A 47 -8.82 -11.08 13.74
N GLU A 48 -9.33 -10.22 14.62
CA GLU A 48 -9.30 -8.78 14.42
C GLU A 48 -7.86 -8.23 14.37
N VAL A 49 -7.02 -8.61 15.33
CA VAL A 49 -5.61 -8.18 15.38
C VAL A 49 -4.84 -8.67 14.16
N SER A 50 -5.10 -9.89 13.69
CA SER A 50 -4.48 -10.39 12.46
C SER A 50 -4.85 -9.54 11.23
N ILE A 51 -6.12 -9.12 11.12
CA ILE A 51 -6.58 -8.24 10.04
C ILE A 51 -5.88 -6.88 10.14
N TYR A 52 -5.73 -6.31 11.33
CA TYR A 52 -5.02 -5.04 11.50
C TYR A 52 -3.58 -5.10 10.99
N PHE A 53 -2.83 -6.14 11.34
CA PHE A 53 -1.48 -6.34 10.81
C PHE A 53 -1.46 -6.48 9.28
N ILE A 54 -2.45 -7.18 8.70
CA ILE A 54 -2.59 -7.31 7.24
C ILE A 54 -2.90 -5.96 6.57
N ILE A 55 -3.76 -5.12 7.17
CA ILE A 55 -4.07 -3.79 6.64
C ILE A 55 -2.78 -2.95 6.56
N TRP A 56 -2.02 -2.90 7.65
CA TRP A 56 -0.75 -2.18 7.70
C TRP A 56 0.27 -2.75 6.70
N ALA A 57 0.39 -4.08 6.61
CA ALA A 57 1.27 -4.72 5.64
C ALA A 57 0.88 -4.40 4.19
N THR A 58 -0.42 -4.40 3.88
CA THR A 58 -0.95 -4.13 2.54
C THR A 58 -0.66 -2.71 2.10
N VAL A 59 -0.86 -1.75 3.00
CA VAL A 59 -0.56 -0.34 2.76
C VAL A 59 0.94 -0.12 2.46
N LEU A 60 1.81 -0.70 3.29
CA LEU A 60 3.26 -0.58 3.11
C LEU A 60 3.71 -1.27 1.82
N ALA A 61 3.14 -2.43 1.50
CA ALA A 61 3.41 -3.15 0.26
C ALA A 61 2.97 -2.32 -0.97
N GLY A 62 1.80 -1.69 -0.92
CA GLY A 62 1.32 -0.82 -1.99
C GLY A 62 2.29 0.33 -2.27
N ALA A 63 2.85 0.95 -1.22
CA ALA A 63 3.86 1.99 -1.36
C ALA A 63 5.18 1.47 -1.96
N ALA A 64 5.63 0.27 -1.56
CA ALA A 64 6.85 -0.34 -2.07
C ALA A 64 6.74 -0.70 -3.57
N ILE A 65 5.58 -1.20 -4.02
CA ILE A 65 5.37 -1.65 -5.39
C ILE A 65 5.41 -0.51 -6.41
N VAL A 66 5.07 0.72 -6.04
CA VAL A 66 5.19 1.89 -6.96
C VAL A 66 6.63 2.07 -7.47
N GLN A 67 7.63 1.58 -6.74
CA GLN A 67 9.03 1.62 -7.13
C GLN A 67 9.50 0.35 -7.85
N GLU A 68 8.92 -0.80 -7.54
CA GLU A 68 9.24 -2.02 -8.26
C GLU A 68 8.45 -2.03 -9.57
N ASP A 69 9.15 -1.87 -10.69
CA ASP A 69 8.66 -1.96 -12.08
C ASP A 69 8.04 -3.35 -12.40
N ARG A 70 7.02 -3.77 -11.65
CA ARG A 70 6.42 -5.11 -11.70
C ARG A 70 4.90 -5.04 -11.62
N HIS A 71 4.29 -4.39 -12.62
CA HIS A 71 2.91 -4.69 -12.99
C HIS A 71 2.87 -4.96 -14.51
N LEU A 72 2.94 -6.24 -14.93
CA LEU A 72 1.81 -7.13 -15.24
C LEU A 72 0.81 -6.53 -16.25
N HIS A 73 1.08 -6.82 -17.54
CA HIS A 73 0.09 -7.15 -18.57
C HIS A 73 -0.90 -6.09 -19.08
N THR A 74 -0.73 -4.80 -18.82
CA THR A 74 -1.44 -3.76 -19.61
C THR A 74 -0.68 -3.32 -20.87
N GLU A 75 0.50 -3.88 -21.13
CA GLU A 75 1.31 -3.48 -22.29
C GLU A 75 0.78 -3.95 -23.63
N VAL A 76 -0.02 -5.03 -23.72
CA VAL A 76 -0.42 -5.59 -25.03
C VAL A 76 -1.24 -4.59 -25.84
N PHE A 77 -2.17 -3.88 -25.20
CA PHE A 77 -3.03 -2.92 -25.87
C PHE A 77 -2.32 -1.58 -26.13
N ILE A 78 -1.40 -1.19 -25.25
CA ILE A 78 -0.67 0.07 -25.35
C ILE A 78 0.53 -0.04 -26.32
N ALA A 79 1.08 -1.24 -26.49
CA ALA A 79 2.12 -1.55 -27.47
C ALA A 79 1.66 -1.34 -28.92
N ALA A 80 0.35 -1.42 -29.18
CA ALA A 80 -0.24 -1.15 -30.49
C ALA A 80 -0.43 0.35 -30.78
N LEU A 81 -0.28 1.24 -29.78
CA LEU A 81 -0.47 2.68 -29.94
C LEU A 81 0.79 3.36 -30.48
N SER A 82 0.58 4.47 -31.21
CA SER A 82 1.67 5.31 -31.74
C SER A 82 2.52 5.93 -30.61
N PRO A 83 3.81 6.21 -30.84
CA PRO A 83 4.72 6.72 -29.81
C PRO A 83 4.24 8.01 -29.13
N ARG A 84 3.59 8.90 -29.90
CA ARG A 84 3.04 10.17 -29.39
C ARG A 84 1.87 9.94 -28.45
N LEU A 85 0.93 9.07 -28.83
CA LEU A 85 -0.25 8.76 -28.00
C LEU A 85 0.16 8.06 -26.72
N ARG A 86 1.16 7.17 -26.81
CA ARG A 86 1.74 6.48 -25.67
C ARG A 86 2.39 7.43 -24.66
N TRP A 87 3.07 8.46 -25.15
CA TRP A 87 3.67 9.49 -24.31
C TRP A 87 2.61 10.36 -23.59
N VAL A 88 1.58 10.80 -24.32
CA VAL A 88 0.48 11.60 -23.75
C VAL A 88 -0.32 10.82 -22.72
N LEU A 89 -0.68 9.56 -23.02
CA LEU A 89 -1.39 8.68 -22.09
C LEU A 89 -0.58 8.41 -20.83
N GLY A 90 0.75 8.24 -20.94
CA GLY A 90 1.61 8.05 -19.77
C GLY A 90 1.52 9.23 -18.81
N TRP A 91 1.60 10.47 -19.33
CA TRP A 91 1.45 11.68 -18.51
C TRP A 91 0.04 11.83 -17.94
N ALA A 92 -0.99 11.58 -18.75
CA ALA A 92 -2.38 11.67 -18.31
C ALA A 92 -2.67 10.69 -17.15
N MET A 93 -2.21 9.44 -17.27
CA MET A 93 -2.34 8.43 -16.22
C MET A 93 -1.55 8.82 -14.98
N SER A 94 -0.32 9.31 -15.13
CA SER A 94 0.50 9.77 -14.01
C SER A 94 -0.20 10.87 -13.21
N ILE A 95 -0.73 11.89 -13.90
CA ILE A 95 -1.46 13.01 -13.29
C ILE A 95 -2.73 12.50 -12.61
N LEU A 96 -3.52 11.67 -13.29
CA LEU A 96 -4.75 11.12 -12.75
C LEU A 96 -4.49 10.29 -11.48
N SER A 97 -3.46 9.44 -11.50
CA SER A 97 -3.04 8.66 -10.34
C SER A 97 -2.63 9.56 -9.19
N ILE A 98 -1.78 10.57 -9.42
CA ILE A 98 -1.33 11.51 -8.37
C ILE A 98 -2.52 12.26 -7.76
N VAL A 99 -3.45 12.74 -8.59
CA VAL A 99 -4.67 13.42 -8.13
C VAL A 99 -5.53 12.47 -7.29
N PHE A 100 -5.74 11.24 -7.75
CA PHE A 100 -6.50 10.24 -7.01
C PHE A 100 -5.86 9.91 -5.65
N ILE A 101 -4.54 9.72 -5.62
CA ILE A 101 -3.78 9.45 -4.38
C ILE A 101 -3.88 10.64 -3.43
N ALA A 102 -3.79 11.88 -3.91
CA ALA A 102 -3.94 13.09 -3.09
C ALA A 102 -5.35 13.22 -2.51
N ILE A 103 -6.38 12.92 -3.30
CA ILE A 103 -7.77 12.88 -2.84
C ILE A 103 -7.94 11.83 -1.74
N MET A 104 -7.42 10.61 -1.94
CA MET A 104 -7.47 9.54 -0.96
C MET A 104 -6.71 9.87 0.32
N LEU A 105 -5.60 10.60 0.23
CA LEU A 105 -4.88 11.12 1.40
C LEU A 105 -5.77 12.06 2.23
N ILE A 106 -6.41 13.04 1.59
CA ILE A 106 -7.25 14.04 2.26
C ILE A 106 -8.45 13.37 2.93
N TYR A 107 -9.22 12.56 2.19
CA TYR A 107 -10.39 11.89 2.74
C TYR A 107 -10.03 10.80 3.75
N GLY A 108 -8.90 10.11 3.56
CA GLY A 108 -8.37 9.16 4.53
C GLY A 108 -8.00 9.84 5.86
N TRP A 109 -7.41 11.03 5.80
CA TRP A 109 -7.10 11.82 7.00
C TRP A 109 -8.36 12.30 7.72
N GLN A 110 -9.36 12.79 6.97
CA GLN A 110 -10.65 13.18 7.55
C GLN A 110 -11.36 12.00 8.22
N ALA A 111 -11.32 10.81 7.60
CA ALA A 111 -11.88 9.59 8.19
C ALA A 111 -11.16 9.20 9.49
N TYR A 112 -9.82 9.32 9.52
CA TYR A 112 -9.03 9.10 10.72
C TYR A 112 -9.39 10.07 11.87
N GLU A 113 -9.49 11.36 11.56
CA GLU A 113 -9.90 12.37 12.57
C GLU A 113 -11.31 12.10 13.08
N PHE A 114 -12.24 11.77 12.18
CA PHE A 114 -13.62 11.46 12.54
C PHE A 114 -13.71 10.22 13.45
N ALA A 115 -12.98 9.15 13.13
CA ALA A 115 -12.92 7.94 13.94
C ALA A 115 -12.34 8.21 15.35
N ASN A 116 -11.32 9.08 15.45
CA ASN A 116 -10.76 9.47 16.74
C ASN A 116 -11.72 10.36 17.55
N LEU A 117 -12.44 11.28 16.89
CA LEU A 117 -13.44 12.14 17.54
C LEU A 117 -14.58 11.33 18.15
N LEU A 118 -15.00 10.25 17.48
CA LEU A 118 -16.02 9.34 17.97
C LEU A 118 -15.50 8.32 18.99
N ASP A 119 -14.19 8.29 19.25
CA ASP A 119 -13.52 7.23 19.99
C ASP A 119 -13.94 5.84 19.50
N GLU A 120 -13.94 5.64 18.17
CA GLU A 120 -14.44 4.42 17.55
C GLU A 120 -13.60 3.22 18.01
N ARG A 121 -14.26 2.27 18.69
CA ARG A 121 -13.65 1.07 19.24
C ARG A 121 -14.19 -0.17 18.55
N SER A 122 -13.34 -1.19 18.45
CA SER A 122 -13.77 -2.47 17.93
C SER A 122 -14.81 -3.17 18.82
N GLY A 123 -15.60 -4.04 18.18
CA GLY A 123 -16.63 -4.84 18.85
C GLY A 123 -16.11 -6.06 19.61
N SER A 124 -14.81 -6.37 19.54
CA SER A 124 -14.21 -7.45 20.33
C SER A 124 -13.94 -7.01 21.77
N SER A 125 -13.63 -7.97 22.64
CA SER A 125 -13.23 -7.73 24.03
C SER A 125 -12.02 -6.79 24.16
N LEU A 126 -11.17 -6.69 23.13
CA LEU A 126 -9.99 -5.84 23.11
C LEU A 126 -10.34 -4.34 23.01
N ARG A 127 -11.51 -4.00 22.46
CA ARG A 127 -11.97 -2.62 22.23
C ARG A 127 -10.87 -1.72 21.65
N ALA A 128 -10.21 -2.23 20.61
CA ALA A 128 -9.07 -1.57 20.00
C ALA A 128 -9.50 -0.24 19.35
N PRO A 129 -8.70 0.83 19.47
CA PRO A 129 -8.99 2.11 18.82
C PRO A 129 -8.88 1.97 17.30
N GLN A 130 -10.01 2.05 16.60
CA GLN A 130 -10.07 1.78 15.16
C GLN A 130 -9.45 2.89 14.33
N GLY A 131 -9.40 4.12 14.85
CA GLY A 131 -8.69 5.24 14.22
C GLY A 131 -7.26 4.85 13.84
N PHE A 132 -6.47 4.35 14.79
CA PHE A 132 -5.11 3.89 14.52
C PHE A 132 -5.07 2.57 13.74
N ALA A 133 -5.91 1.59 14.10
CA ALA A 133 -5.81 0.24 13.57
C ALA A 133 -6.25 0.11 12.11
N VAL A 134 -7.25 0.89 11.67
CA VAL A 134 -7.94 0.74 10.38
C VAL A 134 -7.90 2.01 9.54
N PHE A 135 -8.12 3.18 10.13
CA PHE A 135 -8.27 4.42 9.35
C PHE A 135 -6.94 5.10 9.03
N LEU A 136 -5.98 5.14 9.95
CA LEU A 136 -4.66 5.74 9.75
C LEU A 136 -3.79 5.08 8.65
N PRO A 137 -3.83 3.74 8.45
CA PRO A 137 -3.07 3.10 7.38
C PRO A 137 -3.31 3.73 6.00
N LEU A 138 -4.57 4.03 5.65
CA LEU A 138 -4.91 4.56 4.33
C LEU A 138 -4.18 5.89 4.00
N PRO A 139 -4.34 6.99 4.78
CA PRO A 139 -3.64 8.24 4.51
C PRO A 139 -2.12 8.05 4.61
N LEU A 140 -1.61 7.23 5.52
CA LEU A 140 -0.17 6.99 5.60
C LEU A 140 0.37 6.35 4.31
N GLY A 141 -0.34 5.35 3.77
CA GLY A 141 -0.02 4.73 2.49
C GLY A 141 0.02 5.71 1.34
N MET A 142 -1.03 6.52 1.23
CA MET A 142 -1.13 7.53 0.17
C MET A 142 -0.03 8.58 0.29
N ALA A 143 0.33 8.99 1.51
CA ALA A 143 1.45 9.90 1.74
C ALA A 143 2.80 9.28 1.30
N LEU A 144 3.06 8.02 1.65
CA LEU A 144 4.27 7.30 1.23
C LEU A 144 4.36 7.20 -0.29
N ILE A 145 3.24 6.88 -0.96
CA ILE A 145 3.17 6.82 -2.42
C ILE A 145 3.44 8.20 -3.03
N LEU A 146 2.84 9.28 -2.51
CA LEU A 146 3.06 10.63 -3.02
C LEU A 146 4.51 11.07 -2.90
N ILE A 147 5.15 10.79 -1.76
CA ILE A 147 6.58 11.08 -1.55
C ILE A 147 7.42 10.34 -2.60
N ARG A 148 7.09 9.08 -2.89
CA ARG A 148 7.78 8.29 -3.92
C ARG A 148 7.55 8.85 -5.33
N CYS A 149 6.32 9.19 -5.68
CA CYS A 149 6.00 9.84 -6.95
C CYS A 149 6.78 11.15 -7.13
N ALA A 150 6.87 11.97 -6.08
CA ALA A 150 7.65 13.20 -6.09
C ALA A 150 9.15 12.93 -6.31
N LEU A 151 9.73 11.96 -5.59
CA LEU A 151 11.13 11.56 -5.76
C LEU A 151 11.44 11.02 -7.16
N MET A 152 10.51 10.24 -7.75
CA MET A 152 10.64 9.76 -9.13
C MET A 152 10.65 10.92 -10.13
N LEU A 153 9.70 11.86 -10.00
CA LEU A 153 9.63 13.06 -10.84
C LEU A 153 10.90 13.92 -10.72
N MET A 154 11.44 14.09 -9.51
CA MET A 154 12.70 14.81 -9.27
C MET A 154 13.91 14.13 -9.93
N ASN A 155 13.90 12.81 -10.05
CA ASN A 155 14.93 12.04 -10.76
C ASN A 155 14.69 11.96 -12.28
N GLY A 156 13.71 12.69 -12.81
CA GLY A 156 13.34 12.65 -14.23
C GLY A 156 12.64 11.36 -14.67
N GLN A 157 12.27 10.50 -13.72
CA GLN A 157 11.51 9.29 -13.96
C GLN A 157 10.01 9.61 -13.91
N ARG A 158 9.24 8.97 -14.78
CA ARG A 158 7.78 9.13 -14.76
C ARG A 158 7.16 8.09 -13.83
N PRO A 159 6.48 8.50 -12.75
CA PRO A 159 5.69 7.56 -11.96
C PRO A 159 4.63 6.95 -12.88
N PHE A 160 4.51 5.62 -12.91
CA PHE A 160 3.54 4.90 -13.76
C PHE A 160 3.69 5.09 -15.30
N GLY A 161 4.78 5.71 -15.78
CA GLY A 161 4.95 6.14 -17.18
C GLY A 161 5.76 5.20 -18.09
N HIS A 162 5.87 3.91 -17.76
CA HIS A 162 6.69 2.89 -18.44
C HIS A 162 6.36 2.70 -19.92
N LEU A 163 5.24 3.25 -20.39
CA LEU A 163 4.78 3.16 -21.76
C LEU A 163 5.82 3.67 -22.78
N SER A 164 6.62 4.71 -22.49
CA SER A 164 7.52 5.29 -23.52
C SER A 164 8.81 4.52 -23.83
N ASN A 165 9.16 3.46 -23.09
CA ASN A 165 10.44 2.75 -23.24
C ASN A 165 10.34 1.38 -23.93
N ALA A 166 9.15 0.95 -24.34
CA ALA A 166 9.03 -0.26 -25.14
C ALA A 166 9.81 -0.08 -26.46
N PRO A 167 10.77 -0.97 -26.78
CA PRO A 167 11.53 -0.89 -28.02
C PRO A 167 10.53 -0.83 -29.17
N GLY A 168 10.68 0.18 -30.03
CA GLY A 168 9.88 0.25 -31.25
C GLY A 168 10.01 -1.09 -31.96
N ARG A 169 8.89 -1.79 -32.16
CA ARG A 169 8.86 -2.91 -33.09
C ARG A 169 9.16 -2.35 -34.47
N GLY A 170 10.42 -2.41 -34.82
CA GLY A 170 11.00 -1.99 -36.08
C GLY A 170 12.14 -2.92 -36.40
N GLU A 171 11.85 -4.23 -36.46
CA GLU A 171 12.43 -5.23 -37.36
C GLU A 171 11.33 -6.25 -37.68
#